data_AF-A0A358MKT3-F1
#
_entry.id   AF-A0A358MKT3-F1
#
_cell.length_a   1.000
_cell.length_b   1.000
_cell.length_c   1.000
_cell.angle_alpha   90.00
_cell.angle_beta   90.00
_cell.angle_gamma   90.00
#
_symmetry.space_group_name_H-M   'P 1'
#
loop_
_entity.id
_entity.type
_entity.pdbx_description
1 polymer ?
#
loop_
_entity_poly.entity_id
_entity_poly.type
_entity_poly.pdbx_seq_one_letter_code
_entity_poly.pdbx_strand_id
1 'polypeptide(L)' 'ERDVERAQTVRAGDKVVDALEEAINDQCARLIALRAPTAVDLRIVLSVMKVGGNLERIGDYAKNMA' A
#
# COMPACT_ATOMS: atom_id res chain seq x y z
N GLU A 1 -27.33 7.60 12.34
CA GLU A 1 -27.50 6.13 12.50
C GLU A 1 -26.15 5.45 12.36
N ARG A 2 -25.98 4.26 12.95
CA ARG A 2 -24.79 3.42 12.73
C ARG A 2 -25.06 2.53 11.52
N ASP A 3 -24.27 2.69 10.46
CA ASP A 3 -24.38 1.90 9.23
C ASP A 3 -23.37 0.75 9.25
N VAL A 4 -23.85 -0.42 9.71
CA VAL A 4 -23.01 -1.61 9.91
C VAL A 4 -22.60 -2.25 8.58
N GLU A 5 -23.42 -2.14 7.54
CA GLU A 5 -23.15 -2.71 6.22
C GLU A 5 -21.98 -1.99 5.54
N ARG A 6 -21.95 -0.65 5.63
CA ARG A 6 -20.81 0.14 5.16
C ARG A 6 -19.54 -0.17 5.92
N ALA A 7 -19.62 -0.32 7.25
CA ALA A 7 -18.46 -0.64 8.07
C ALA A 7 -17.83 -2.00 7.68
N GLN A 8 -18.65 -3.03 7.46
CA GLN A 8 -18.19 -4.34 7.00
C GLN A 8 -17.52 -4.26 5.62
N THR A 9 -18.08 -3.46 4.72
CA THR A 9 -17.51 -3.25 3.38
C THR A 9 -16.12 -2.62 3.45
N VAL A 10 -15.94 -1.58 4.28
CA VAL A 10 -14.64 -0.93 4.49
C VAL A 10 -13.62 -1.93 5.05
N ARG A 11 -14.00 -2.69 6.08
CA ARG A 11 -13.13 -3.72 6.67
C ARG A 11 -12.77 -4.85 5.70
N ALA A 12 -13.65 -5.20 4.77
CA ALA A 12 -13.36 -6.22 3.77
C ALA A 12 -12.36 -5.71 2.70
N GLY A 13 -12.40 -4.41 2.37
CA GLY A 13 -11.50 -3.78 1.40
C GLY A 13 -10.06 -3.61 1.89
N ASP A 14 -9.85 -3.52 3.21
CA ASP A 14 -8.54 -3.36 3.85
C ASP A 14 -7.50 -4.39 3.38
N LYS A 15 -7.86 -5.68 3.37
CA LYS A 15 -6.99 -6.77 2.90
C LYS A 15 -6.50 -6.61 1.46
N VAL A 16 -7.28 -5.92 0.62
CA VAL A 16 -6.90 -5.64 -0.76
C VAL A 16 -5.79 -4.58 -0.78
N VAL A 17 -5.88 -3.58 0.09
CA VAL A 17 -4.86 -2.53 0.20
C VAL A 17 -3.54 -3.11 0.72
N ASP A 18 -3.60 -3.97 1.74
CA ASP A 18 -2.42 -4.69 2.25
C ASP A 18 -1.72 -5.50 1.14
N ALA A 19 -2.49 -6.27 0.37
CA ALA A 19 -1.96 -7.07 -0.73
C ALA A 19 -1.34 -6.22 -1.85
N LEU A 20 -1.88 -5.02 -2.09
CA LEU A 20 -1.30 -4.08 -3.06
C LEU A 20 0.01 -3.48 -2.56
N GLU A 21 0.13 -3.18 -1.27
CA GLU A 21 1.36 -2.69 -0.65
C GLU A 21 2.48 -3.74 -0.74
N GLU A 22 2.17 -4.99 -0.41
CA GLU A 22 3.09 -6.13 -0.54
C GLU A 22 3.53 -6.31 -2.01
N ALA A 23 2.59 -6.28 -2.95
CA ALA A 23 2.90 -6.41 -4.38
C ALA A 23 3.78 -5.27 -4.90
N ILE A 24 3.57 -4.03 -4.43
CA ILE A 24 4.43 -2.89 -4.76
C ILE A 24 5.85 -3.12 -4.24
N ASN A 25 5.98 -3.56 -2.98
CA ASN A 25 7.27 -3.82 -2.36
C ASN A 25 8.04 -4.92 -3.10
N ASP A 26 7.38 -6.01 -3.47
CA ASP A 26 7.96 -7.10 -4.25
C ASP A 26 8.44 -6.65 -5.63
N GLN A 27 7.64 -5.86 -6.34
CA GLN A 27 8.01 -5.33 -7.64
C GLN A 27 9.20 -4.36 -7.54
N CYS A 28 9.22 -3.49 -6.54
CA CYS A 28 10.32 -2.57 -6.29
C CYS A 28 11.62 -3.30 -5.94
N ALA A 29 11.54 -4.30 -5.04
CA ALA A 29 12.68 -5.14 -4.68
C ALA A 29 13.23 -5.90 -5.90
N ARG A 30 12.34 -6.50 -6.70
CA ARG A 30 12.71 -7.17 -7.95
C ARG A 30 13.38 -6.23 -8.94
N LEU A 31 12.85 -5.02 -9.11
CA LEU A 31 13.42 -4.00 -9.99
C LEU A 31 14.83 -3.60 -9.52
N ILE A 32 15.01 -3.35 -8.22
CA ILE A 32 16.32 -3.02 -7.64
C ILE A 32 17.31 -4.16 -7.87
N ALA A 33 16.92 -5.39 -7.57
CA ALA A 33 17.79 -6.56 -7.70
C ALA A 33 18.20 -6.84 -9.15
N LEU A 34 17.28 -6.70 -10.10
CA LEU A 34 17.53 -7.04 -11.50
C LEU A 34 18.18 -5.92 -12.31
N ARG A 35 18.01 -4.66 -11.90
CA ARG A 35 18.41 -3.51 -12.73
C ARG A 35 19.36 -2.53 -12.04
N ALA A 36 19.58 -2.66 -10.74
CA ALA A 36 20.46 -1.78 -9.95
C ALA A 36 20.32 -0.28 -10.32
N PRO A 37 19.09 0.28 -10.29
CA PRO A 37 18.86 1.68 -10.63
C PRO A 37 19.66 2.59 -9.69
N THR A 38 20.04 3.77 -10.18
CA THR A 38 20.84 4.73 -9.40
C THR A 38 20.22 6.13 -9.43
N ALA A 39 20.71 7.01 -8.56
CA ALA A 39 20.36 8.43 -8.51
C ALA A 39 18.85 8.73 -8.54
N VAL A 40 18.33 9.19 -9.69
CA VAL A 40 16.92 9.59 -9.85
C VAL A 40 16.01 8.36 -9.85
N ASP A 41 16.38 7.31 -10.59
CA ASP A 41 15.55 6.11 -10.72
C ASP A 41 15.41 5.37 -9.40
N LEU A 42 16.51 5.24 -8.65
CA LEU A 42 16.46 4.64 -7.31
C LEU A 42 15.57 5.47 -6.38
N ARG A 43 15.66 6.80 -6.43
CA ARG A 43 14.80 7.68 -5.62
C ARG A 43 13.33 7.49 -5.97
N ILE A 44 13.00 7.37 -7.26
CA ILE A 44 11.61 7.12 -7.70
C ILE A 44 11.10 5.80 -7.13
N VAL A 45 11.86 4.71 -7.24
CA VAL A 45 11.45 3.39 -6.73
C VAL A 45 11.20 3.43 -5.23
N LEU A 46 12.11 4.04 -4.47
CA LEU A 46 11.94 4.19 -3.02
C LEU A 46 10.75 5.09 -2.65
N SER A 47 10.48 6.13 -3.44
CA SER A 47 9.29 6.98 -3.27
C SER A 47 8.00 6.19 -3.49
N VAL A 48 7.95 5.31 -4.49
CA VAL A 48 6.77 4.45 -4.73
C VAL A 48 6.51 3.54 -3.54
N MET A 49 7.54 2.87 -3.00
CA MET A 49 7.39 2.04 -1.79
C MET A 49 6.84 2.85 -0.61
N LYS A 50 7.38 4.05 -0.38
CA LYS A 50 6.92 4.92 0.72
C LYS A 50 5.48 5.39 0.53
N VAL A 51 5.07 5.71 -0.70
CA VAL A 51 3.69 6.10 -1.00
C VAL A 51 2.75 4.91 -0.79
N GLY A 52 3.14 3.70 -1.20
CA GLY A 52 2.38 2.47 -0.93
C GLY A 52 2.08 2.27 0.55
N GLY A 53 3.11 2.30 1.40
CA GLY A 53 2.92 2.18 2.86
C GLY A 53 2.13 3.33 3.50
N ASN A 54 2.15 4.54 2.92
CA ASN A 54 1.28 5.61 3.39
C ASN A 54 -0.19 5.36 3.04
N LEU A 55 -0.47 4.75 1.88
CA LEU A 55 -1.84 4.41 1.46
C LEU A 55 -2.41 3.27 2.31
N GLU A 56 -1.61 2.25 2.62
CA GLU A 56 -1.98 1.18 3.56
C GLU A 56 -2.39 1.76 4.91
N ARG A 57 -1.56 2.61 5.52
CA ARG A 57 -1.89 3.29 6.79
C ARG A 57 -3.20 4.07 6.75
N ILE A 58 -3.49 4.76 5.64
CA ILE A 58 -4.76 5.48 5.47
C ILE A 58 -5.93 4.49 5.44
N GLY A 59 -5.79 3.37 4.75
CA GLY A 59 -6.77 2.27 4.74
C GLY A 59 -7.00 1.71 6.15
N ASP A 60 -5.92 1.49 6.88
CA ASP A 60 -5.93 0.92 8.23
C ASP A 60 -6.61 1.88 9.23
N TYR A 61 -6.43 3.20 9.07
CA TYR A 61 -7.23 4.20 9.80
C TYR A 61 -8.71 4.14 9.46
N ALA A 62 -9.06 4.00 8.17
CA ALA A 62 -10.45 3.90 7.74
C ALA A 62 -11.15 2.65 8.30
N LYS A 63 -10.45 1.50 8.30
CA LYS A 63 -10.89 0.25 8.92
C LYS A 63 -11.10 0.38 10.43
N ASN A 64 -10.23 1.10 11.13
CA ASN A 64 -10.37 1.34 12.58
C ASN A 64 -11.54 2.26 12.92
N MET A 65 -11.94 3.15 12.00
CA MET A 65 -13.12 4.02 12.14
C MET A 65 -14.44 3.31 11.78
N ALA A 66 -14.37 2.18 11.08
CA ALA A 66 -15.51 1.36 10.65
C ALA A 66 -15.86 0.27 11.69
#